data_AF-A0A179CWJ4-F1
#
_entry.id   AF-A0A179CWJ4-F1
#
_cell.length_a   1.000
_cell.length_b   1.000
_cell.length_c   1.000
_cell.angle_alpha   90.00
_cell.angle_beta   90.00
_cell.angle_gamma   90.00
#
_symmetry.space_group_name_H-M   'P 1'
#
loop_
_entity.id
_entity.type
_entity.pdbx_description
1 polymer ?
#
loop_
_entity_poly.entity_id
_entity_poly.type
_entity_poly.pdbx_seq_one_letter_code
_entity_poly.pdbx_strand_id
1 'polypeptide(L)'
;MMKLRQLFALLMLGLASFASANVSMEMFQMNRQVGGLINATSVEAFQQSATDFVKAANEAREKMPRSLIDEPERFEGYQKAMDEVIDIVMTAYELAGQGKLDEAKALASKLNQLKKQYHTEYK
;
A
#
# COMPACT_ATOMS: atom_id res chain seq x y z
N MET A 1 20.41 39.25 -11.19
CA MET A 1 19.34 39.68 -12.13
C MET A 1 18.43 38.51 -12.43
N MET A 2 17.17 38.57 -12.00
CA MET A 2 16.11 37.63 -12.42
C MET A 2 15.67 37.97 -13.84
N LYS A 3 15.96 37.15 -14.86
CA LYS A 3 15.21 37.08 -16.15
C LYS A 3 15.52 35.78 -16.91
N LEU A 4 14.99 34.65 -16.43
CA LEU A 4 14.53 33.55 -17.31
C LEU A 4 13.41 32.78 -16.62
N ARG A 5 12.47 33.56 -16.07
CA ARG A 5 11.14 33.06 -15.74
C ARG A 5 10.43 32.76 -17.06
N GLN A 6 9.82 31.58 -17.12
CA GLN A 6 8.73 31.15 -18.01
C GLN A 6 9.13 30.41 -19.29
N LEU A 7 8.39 29.31 -19.53
CA LEU A 7 8.46 28.32 -20.63
C LEU A 7 9.48 27.21 -20.33
N PHE A 8 9.13 26.14 -19.62
CA PHE A 8 8.19 25.11 -20.04
C PHE A 8 7.42 24.55 -18.84
N ALA A 9 6.22 25.09 -18.59
CA ALA A 9 5.17 24.35 -17.90
C ALA A 9 4.48 23.48 -18.95
N LEU A 10 5.09 22.34 -19.31
CA LEU A 10 4.38 21.31 -20.04
C LEU A 10 3.68 20.45 -18.98
N LEU A 11 2.43 20.85 -18.67
CA LEU A 11 1.46 20.01 -17.99
C LEU A 11 1.33 18.71 -18.79
N MET A 12 2.07 17.69 -18.39
CA MET A 12 1.72 16.31 -18.65
C MET A 12 0.48 16.01 -17.81
N LEU A 13 -0.69 16.41 -18.32
CA LEU A 13 -1.94 15.74 -17.97
C LEU A 13 -1.84 14.34 -18.57
N GLY A 14 -1.08 13.48 -17.89
CA GLY A 14 -1.18 12.05 -18.08
C GLY A 14 -2.56 11.67 -17.60
N LEU A 15 -3.50 11.50 -18.53
CA LEU A 15 -4.69 10.70 -18.27
C LEU A 15 -4.17 9.28 -18.03
N ALA A 16 -3.88 8.96 -16.78
CA ALA A 16 -3.71 7.59 -16.35
C ALA A 16 -5.07 6.94 -16.58
N SER A 17 -5.22 6.24 -17.70
CA SER A 17 -6.33 5.31 -17.89
C SER A 17 -6.14 4.21 -16.85
N PHE A 18 -6.77 4.38 -15.69
CA PHE A 18 -6.85 3.32 -14.69
C PHE A 18 -7.60 2.16 -15.35
N ALA A 19 -6.88 1.10 -15.69
CA ALA A 19 -7.54 -0.13 -16.09
C ALA A 19 -8.39 -0.58 -14.89
N SER A 20 -9.68 -0.81 -15.11
CA SER A 20 -10.56 -1.45 -14.12
C SER A 20 -10.10 -2.91 -13.95
N ALA A 21 -9.04 -3.10 -13.19
CA ALA A 21 -8.41 -4.39 -12.98
C ALA A 21 -8.91 -4.98 -11.66
N ASN A 22 -9.14 -6.28 -11.66
CA ASN A 22 -9.54 -6.99 -10.46
C ASN A 22 -8.37 -6.99 -9.45
N VAL A 23 -8.53 -6.30 -8.31
CA VAL A 23 -7.54 -6.24 -7.21
C VAL A 23 -7.48 -7.51 -6.35
N SER A 24 -8.30 -8.52 -6.65
CA SER A 24 -8.44 -9.71 -5.79
C SER A 24 -7.13 -10.48 -5.61
N MET A 25 -6.26 -10.50 -6.62
CA MET A 25 -4.99 -11.22 -6.55
C MET A 25 -4.03 -10.52 -5.58
N GLU A 26 -3.92 -9.20 -5.68
CA GLU A 26 -3.07 -8.38 -4.84
C GLU A 26 -3.58 -8.40 -3.40
N MET A 27 -4.89 -8.31 -3.20
CA MET A 27 -5.52 -8.41 -1.87
C MET A 27 -5.27 -9.78 -1.23
N PHE A 28 -5.30 -10.86 -2.02
CA PHE A 28 -4.94 -12.20 -1.55
C PHE A 28 -3.46 -12.26 -1.13
N GLN A 29 -2.55 -11.71 -1.95
CA GLN A 29 -1.12 -11.66 -1.66
C GLN A 29 -0.83 -10.84 -0.39
N MET A 30 -1.41 -9.65 -0.26
CA MET A 30 -1.31 -8.82 0.95
C MET A 30 -1.79 -9.60 2.18
N ASN A 31 -2.96 -10.25 2.11
CA ASN A 31 -3.49 -11.02 3.24
C ASN A 31 -2.60 -12.22 3.63
N ARG A 32 -1.98 -12.89 2.65
CA ARG A 32 -0.98 -13.94 2.92
C ARG A 32 0.21 -13.36 3.69
N GLN A 33 0.71 -12.20 3.27
CA GLN A 33 1.89 -11.60 3.88
C GLN A 33 1.62 -11.00 5.26
N VAL A 34 0.39 -10.57 5.57
CA VAL A 34 0.00 -10.23 6.96
C VAL A 34 0.24 -11.43 7.88
N GLY A 35 -0.11 -12.65 7.43
CA GLY A 35 0.21 -13.87 8.17
C GLY A 35 1.72 -14.10 8.31
N GLY A 36 2.51 -13.81 7.27
CA GLY A 36 3.97 -13.90 7.31
C GLY A 36 4.60 -12.92 8.30
N LEU A 37 4.16 -11.67 8.30
CA LEU A 37 4.61 -10.63 9.23
C LEU A 37 4.34 -11.03 10.69
N ILE A 38 3.11 -11.45 11.00
CA ILE A 38 2.70 -11.76 12.38
C ILE A 38 3.37 -13.04 12.91
N ASN A 39 3.66 -14.00 12.04
CA ASN A 39 4.23 -15.29 12.43
C ASN A 39 5.74 -15.40 12.21
N ALA A 40 6.40 -14.33 11.73
CA ALA A 40 7.85 -14.33 11.52
C ALA A 40 8.61 -14.64 12.82
N THR A 41 9.61 -15.50 12.70
CA THR A 41 10.51 -15.94 13.78
C THR A 41 11.93 -15.36 13.64
N SER A 42 12.20 -14.65 12.55
CA SER A 42 13.47 -13.94 12.31
C SER A 42 13.22 -12.60 11.61
N VAL A 43 14.21 -11.71 11.70
CA VAL A 43 14.18 -10.40 11.04
C VAL A 43 14.11 -10.57 9.52
N GLU A 44 14.86 -11.53 8.96
CA GLU A 44 14.90 -11.79 7.52
C GLU A 44 13.54 -12.27 7.01
N ALA A 45 12.90 -13.20 7.72
CA ALA A 45 11.56 -13.68 7.37
C ALA A 45 10.52 -12.55 7.43
N PHE A 46 10.62 -11.69 8.44
CA PHE A 46 9.75 -10.52 8.58
C PHE A 46 9.95 -9.54 7.42
N GLN A 47 11.19 -9.17 7.13
CA GLN A 47 11.54 -8.22 6.08
C GLN A 47 11.19 -8.73 4.68
N GLN A 48 11.28 -10.04 4.43
CA GLN A 48 10.79 -10.65 3.20
C GLN A 48 9.27 -10.51 3.05
N SER A 49 8.50 -10.85 4.09
CA SER A 49 7.05 -10.68 4.06
C SER A 49 6.63 -9.22 3.92
N ALA A 50 7.35 -8.29 4.55
CA ALA A 50 7.13 -6.86 4.40
C ALA A 50 7.38 -6.40 2.95
N THR A 51 8.47 -6.85 2.33
CA THR A 51 8.79 -6.53 0.93
C THR A 51 7.71 -7.04 -0.02
N ASP A 52 7.28 -8.29 0.16
CA ASP A 52 6.23 -8.90 -0.66
C ASP A 52 4.88 -8.20 -0.46
N PHE A 53 4.55 -7.80 0.77
CA PHE A 53 3.35 -7.03 1.08
C PHE A 53 3.36 -5.68 0.36
N VAL A 54 4.46 -4.92 0.48
CA VAL A 54 4.59 -3.59 -0.13
C VAL A 54 4.52 -3.67 -1.65
N LYS A 55 5.11 -4.71 -2.26
CA LYS A 55 4.96 -4.96 -3.70
C LYS A 55 3.49 -5.13 -4.09
N ALA A 56 2.77 -6.04 -3.44
CA ALA A 56 1.36 -6.28 -3.73
C ALA A 56 0.48 -5.05 -3.46
N ALA A 57 0.79 -4.29 -2.41
CA ALA A 57 0.08 -3.05 -2.07
C ALA A 57 0.27 -1.97 -3.14
N ASN A 58 1.50 -1.78 -3.65
CA ASN A 58 1.77 -0.87 -4.77
C ASN A 58 1.04 -1.31 -6.04
N GLU A 59 1.02 -2.60 -6.35
CA GLU A 59 0.26 -3.12 -7.51
C GLU A 59 -1.25 -2.91 -7.35
N ALA A 60 -1.78 -3.02 -6.14
CA ALA A 60 -3.20 -2.78 -5.85
C ALA A 60 -3.56 -1.29 -5.94
N ARG A 61 -2.70 -0.41 -5.39
CA ARG A 61 -2.86 1.04 -5.38
C ARG A 61 -3.07 1.66 -6.77
N GLU A 62 -2.48 1.06 -7.80
CA GLU A 62 -2.60 1.52 -9.18
C GLU A 62 -3.85 0.99 -9.90
N LYS A 63 -4.65 0.13 -9.23
CA LYS A 63 -5.82 -0.55 -9.79
C LYS A 63 -7.10 -0.10 -9.09
N MET A 64 -8.08 0.31 -9.88
CA MET A 64 -9.38 0.71 -9.35
C MET A 64 -10.21 -0.51 -8.92
N PRO A 65 -10.61 -0.61 -7.63
CA PRO A 65 -11.54 -1.64 -7.18
C PRO A 65 -12.87 -1.54 -7.92
N ARG A 66 -13.57 -2.68 -8.06
CA ARG A 66 -14.81 -2.74 -8.84
C ARG A 66 -15.92 -1.87 -8.26
N SER A 67 -16.00 -1.73 -6.94
CA SER A 67 -16.99 -0.86 -6.29
C SER A 67 -16.79 0.61 -6.56
N LEU A 68 -15.63 1.03 -7.08
CA LEU A 68 -15.32 2.42 -7.36
C LEU A 68 -15.45 2.76 -8.85
N ILE A 69 -15.84 1.82 -9.71
CA ILE A 69 -16.01 2.08 -11.15
C ILE A 69 -17.05 3.18 -11.39
N ASP A 70 -18.14 3.15 -10.62
CA ASP A 70 -19.23 4.14 -10.70
C ASP A 70 -19.02 5.33 -9.75
N GLU A 71 -17.97 5.30 -8.92
CA GLU A 71 -17.60 6.34 -7.93
C GLU A 71 -16.08 6.67 -8.01
N PRO A 72 -15.54 7.04 -9.19
CA PRO A 72 -14.10 7.19 -9.41
C PRO A 72 -13.47 8.30 -8.57
N GLU A 73 -14.23 9.29 -8.11
CA GLU A 73 -13.79 10.34 -7.18
C GLU A 73 -13.33 9.79 -5.81
N ARG A 74 -13.82 8.60 -5.42
CA ARG A 74 -13.41 7.93 -4.18
C ARG A 74 -12.10 7.15 -4.33
N PHE A 75 -11.58 7.01 -5.55
CA PHE A 75 -10.36 6.27 -5.81
C PHE A 75 -9.12 6.89 -5.14
N GLU A 76 -9.06 8.22 -5.01
CA GLU A 76 -7.99 8.89 -4.25
C GLU A 76 -8.01 8.46 -2.76
N GLY A 77 -9.20 8.24 -2.19
CA GLY A 77 -9.36 7.71 -0.83
C GLY A 77 -8.81 6.30 -0.70
N TYR A 78 -9.08 5.43 -1.68
CA TYR A 78 -8.51 4.10 -1.75
C TYR A 78 -6.97 4.13 -1.87
N GLN A 79 -6.41 5.03 -2.69
CA GLN A 79 -4.96 5.17 -2.81
C GLN A 79 -4.32 5.60 -1.49
N LYS A 80 -4.93 6.55 -0.76
CA LYS A 80 -4.49 6.96 0.58
C LYS A 80 -4.56 5.81 1.59
N ALA A 81 -5.60 4.99 1.51
CA ALA A 81 -5.71 3.79 2.35
C ALA A 81 -4.60 2.77 2.05
N MET A 82 -4.20 2.62 0.78
CA MET A 82 -3.05 1.80 0.40
C MET A 82 -1.72 2.40 0.89
N ASP A 83 -1.55 3.72 0.79
CA ASP A 83 -0.37 4.42 1.31
C ASP A 83 -0.23 4.24 2.83
N GLU A 84 -1.33 4.32 3.59
CA GLU A 84 -1.31 4.10 5.04
C GLU A 84 -0.83 2.68 5.42
N VAL A 85 -1.31 1.64 4.73
CA VAL A 85 -0.86 0.26 5.03
C VAL A 85 0.59 0.02 4.59
N ILE A 86 1.05 0.68 3.52
CA ILE A 86 2.45 0.64 3.09
C ILE A 86 3.35 1.28 4.16
N ASP A 87 2.99 2.47 4.66
CA ASP A 87 3.76 3.19 5.67
C ASP A 87 3.90 2.39 6.97
N ILE A 88 2.83 1.73 7.42
CA ILE A 88 2.85 0.84 8.58
C ILE A 88 3.85 -0.29 8.39
N VAL A 89 3.85 -0.93 7.21
CA VAL A 89 4.74 -2.06 6.91
C VAL A 89 6.19 -1.61 6.76
N MET A 90 6.45 -0.46 6.13
CA MET A 90 7.79 0.10 6.01
C MET A 90 8.36 0.52 7.37
N THR A 91 7.55 1.14 8.22
CA THR A 91 7.95 1.45 9.60
C THR A 91 8.26 0.16 10.38
N ALA A 92 7.45 -0.88 10.22
CA ALA A 92 7.69 -2.17 10.85
C ALA A 92 8.96 -2.86 10.31
N TYR A 93 9.23 -2.74 9.01
CA TYR A 93 10.45 -3.23 8.37
C TYR A 93 11.71 -2.61 9.00
N GLU A 94 11.70 -1.30 9.22
CA GLU A 94 12.79 -0.57 9.86
C GLU A 94 12.99 -1.00 11.32
N LEU A 95 11.89 -1.15 12.09
CA LEU A 95 11.94 -1.66 13.46
C LEU A 95 12.57 -3.07 13.51
N ALA A 96 12.15 -3.97 12.61
CA ALA A 96 12.74 -5.30 12.53
C ALA A 96 14.25 -5.24 12.22
N GLY A 97 14.66 -4.36 11.30
CA GLY A 97 16.08 -4.14 10.96
C GLY A 97 16.92 -3.60 12.12
N GLN A 98 16.30 -2.96 13.11
CA GLN A 98 16.93 -2.53 14.36
C GLN A 98 16.98 -3.64 15.43
N GLY A 99 16.60 -4.88 15.08
CA GLY A 99 16.50 -6.00 16.02
C GLY A 99 15.22 -5.99 16.88
N LYS A 100 14.28 -5.06 16.62
CA LYS A 100 13.03 -4.92 17.38
C LYS A 100 11.89 -5.70 16.73
N LEU A 101 12.09 -7.00 16.55
CA LEU A 101 11.14 -7.86 15.83
C LEU A 101 9.75 -7.89 16.48
N ASP A 102 9.67 -7.95 17.81
CA ASP A 102 8.37 -7.98 18.50
C ASP A 102 7.60 -6.65 18.35
N GLU A 103 8.29 -5.51 18.40
CA GLU A 103 7.67 -4.19 18.14
C GLU A 103 7.19 -4.08 16.69
N ALA A 104 7.98 -4.57 15.73
CA ALA A 104 7.61 -4.62 14.33
C ALA A 104 6.34 -5.46 14.10
N LYS A 105 6.24 -6.63 14.74
CA LYS A 105 5.07 -7.52 14.68
C LYS A 105 3.84 -6.90 15.33
N ALA A 106 4.02 -6.21 16.46
CA ALA A 106 2.94 -5.48 17.12
C ALA A 106 2.39 -4.35 16.23
N LEU A 107 3.28 -3.61 15.56
CA LEU A 107 2.88 -2.58 14.61
C LEU A 107 2.15 -3.17 13.39
N ALA A 108 2.69 -4.21 12.78
CA ALA A 108 2.09 -4.90 11.64
C ALA A 108 0.72 -5.54 11.97
N SER A 109 0.44 -5.86 13.24
CA SER A 109 -0.86 -6.38 13.65
C SER A 109 -2.01 -5.40 13.45
N LYS A 110 -1.73 -4.08 13.37
CA LYS A 110 -2.72 -3.04 13.03
C LYS A 110 -3.34 -3.24 11.63
N LEU A 111 -2.62 -3.92 10.73
CA LEU A 111 -3.11 -4.22 9.38
C LEU A 111 -4.39 -5.05 9.39
N ASN A 112 -4.63 -5.88 10.40
CA ASN A 112 -5.88 -6.64 10.50
C ASN A 112 -7.11 -5.75 10.70
N GLN A 113 -6.96 -4.68 11.49
CA GLN A 113 -8.02 -3.70 11.70
C GLN A 113 -8.25 -2.86 10.43
N LEU A 114 -7.18 -2.34 9.84
CA LEU A 114 -7.26 -1.53 8.61
C LEU A 114 -7.83 -2.32 7.44
N LYS A 115 -7.43 -3.60 7.31
CA LYS A 115 -8.03 -4.52 6.33
C LYS A 115 -9.53 -4.60 6.48
N LYS A 116 -10.03 -4.76 7.72
CA LYS A 116 -11.47 -4.84 7.97
C LYS A 116 -12.18 -3.54 7.58
N GLN A 117 -11.60 -2.39 7.96
CA GLN A 117 -12.15 -1.08 7.64
C GLN A 117 -12.20 -0.83 6.13
N TYR A 118 -11.07 -0.91 5.44
CA TYR A 118 -10.98 -0.56 4.02
C TYR A 118 -11.62 -1.58 3.11
N HIS A 119 -11.66 -2.86 3.48
CA HIS A 119 -12.42 -3.86 2.72
C HIS A 119 -13.93 -3.66 2.83
N THR A 120 -14.43 -3.02 3.88
CA THR A 120 -15.83 -2.59 3.93
C THR A 120 -16.06 -1.37 3.03
N GLU A 121 -15.08 -0.48 2.92
CA GLU A 121 -15.22 0.80 2.22
C GLU A 121 -14.99 0.70 0.70
N TYR A 122 -14.10 -0.18 0.24
CA TYR A 122 -13.56 -0.19 -1.12
C TYR A 122 -13.59 -1.56 -1.83
N LYS A 123 -14.26 -2.58 -1.28
CA LYS A 123 -14.38 -3.91 -1.94
C LYS A 123 -15.37 -3.88 -3.09
#